data_AF-A0A8J2WDR0-F1
#
_entry.id   AF-A0A8J2WDR0-F1
#
_cell.length_a   1.000
_cell.length_b   1.000
_cell.length_c   1.000
_cell.angle_alpha   90.00
_cell.angle_beta   90.00
_cell.angle_gamma   90.00
#
_symmetry.space_group_name_H-M   'P 1'
#
loop_
_entity.id
_entity.type
_entity.pdbx_description
1 polymer ?
#
loop_
_entity_poly.entity_id
_entity_poly.type
_entity_poly.pdbx_seq_one_letter_code
_entity_poly.pdbx_strand_id
1 'polypeptide(L)'
;MALQEAQIVVLVIYPELVRHSVAISLPFVVGEKGQPSCDSCTSWSCYSNNWKRNDSFGKSYLDALKKENILTDFIGLTSEALTGLAQIIVEDSGQNSIVIVPGANNYLTTEDVMNSRATLTKAKIMLSVLEIPRETVLSGLKLANELGVFTILNAAPAVENLEKDFYTLADILCAEMLIKQPVTNHDEALSAAHRLMEKGCKKHVLITLGKNGALLLSRDNNNSFLEPVFVKAPEVKAIDTTGAGDCFLGALAYFLAYYPDWPLSKTVTNSCCVASLSVQRTGTQTSFPHKHELESNLFV
;
A
#
# COMPACT_ATOMS: atom_id res chain seq x y z
N MET A 1 28.19 -12.03 16.37
CA MET A 1 26.87 -12.67 16.44
C MET A 1 26.09 -12.17 15.24
N ALA A 2 26.02 -12.98 14.20
CA ALA A 2 25.62 -12.58 12.85
C ALA A 2 24.12 -12.26 12.80
N LEU A 3 23.78 -11.00 12.53
CA LEU A 3 22.43 -10.60 12.13
C LEU A 3 22.30 -10.96 10.66
N GLN A 4 21.68 -12.12 10.38
CA GLN A 4 21.21 -12.45 9.03
C GLN A 4 20.30 -11.32 8.55
N GLU A 5 20.63 -10.77 7.39
CA GLU A 5 19.90 -9.74 6.67
C GLU A 5 18.40 -10.10 6.59
N ALA A 6 17.59 -9.44 7.41
CA ALA A 6 16.14 -9.62 7.38
C ALA A 6 15.61 -8.98 6.10
N GLN A 7 15.31 -9.81 5.10
CA GLN A 7 14.61 -9.40 3.88
C GLN A 7 13.21 -8.89 4.27
N ILE A 8 13.00 -7.58 4.22
CA ILE A 8 11.68 -6.98 4.48
C ILE A 8 10.81 -7.13 3.23
N VAL A 9 9.92 -8.10 3.27
CA VAL A 9 8.85 -8.24 2.30
C VAL A 9 7.73 -7.31 2.73
N VAL A 10 7.47 -6.27 1.95
CA VAL A 10 6.30 -5.39 2.11
C VAL A 10 5.32 -5.75 1.01
N LEU A 11 4.61 -6.89 1.13
CA LEU A 11 3.62 -7.26 0.11
C LEU A 11 2.61 -6.13 0.03
N VAL A 12 2.62 -5.36 -1.04
CA VAL A 12 1.77 -4.18 -1.26
C VAL A 12 0.97 -4.43 -2.51
N ILE A 13 -0.33 -4.65 -2.36
CA ILE A 13 -1.21 -4.91 -3.49
C ILE A 13 -1.87 -3.61 -3.94
N TYR A 14 -1.52 -3.09 -5.12
CA TYR A 14 -1.94 -1.76 -5.58
C TYR A 14 -2.02 -1.62 -7.09
N PRO A 15 -3.18 -1.40 -7.73
CA PRO A 15 -3.24 -0.86 -9.07
C PRO A 15 -2.90 0.61 -9.18
N GLU A 16 -2.10 0.95 -10.19
CA GLU A 16 -1.70 2.32 -10.49
C GLU A 16 -2.80 3.14 -11.19
N LEU A 17 -2.84 4.43 -10.90
CA LEU A 17 -3.67 5.44 -11.55
C LEU A 17 -2.75 6.48 -12.20
N VAL A 18 -2.53 6.45 -13.54
CA VAL A 18 -1.85 7.55 -14.26
C VAL A 18 -2.60 7.91 -15.54
N ARG A 19 -2.65 9.21 -15.86
CA ARG A 19 -3.18 9.75 -17.13
C ARG A 19 -2.56 8.99 -18.31
N HIS A 20 -3.36 8.10 -18.91
CA HIS A 20 -3.02 7.20 -20.03
C HIS A 20 -2.22 5.93 -19.71
N SER A 21 -2.34 5.30 -18.51
CA SER A 21 -1.80 3.94 -18.30
C SER A 21 -2.35 3.20 -17.07
N VAL A 22 -2.73 1.95 -17.33
CA VAL A 22 -2.59 0.68 -16.59
C VAL A 22 -2.81 0.65 -15.05
N ALA A 23 -3.88 -0.02 -14.61
CA ALA A 23 -4.16 -0.38 -13.22
C ALA A 23 -3.53 -1.75 -12.92
N ILE A 24 -2.36 -1.77 -12.27
CA ILE A 24 -1.59 -3.00 -12.08
C ILE A 24 -1.36 -3.27 -10.61
N SER A 25 -1.99 -4.32 -10.06
CA SER A 25 -1.79 -4.78 -8.69
C SER A 25 -0.30 -5.01 -8.36
N LEU A 26 0.27 -4.14 -7.53
CA LEU A 26 1.60 -4.30 -6.95
C LEU A 26 1.67 -5.58 -6.09
N PRO A 27 2.84 -6.19 -5.99
CA PRO A 27 3.32 -6.65 -4.69
C PRO A 27 4.70 -6.03 -4.48
N PHE A 28 4.84 -5.07 -3.56
CA PHE A 28 6.19 -4.63 -3.19
C PHE A 28 6.89 -5.71 -2.34
N VAL A 29 8.22 -5.68 -2.37
CA VAL A 29 9.14 -6.35 -1.45
C VAL A 29 10.37 -5.46 -1.51
N VAL A 30 10.68 -4.74 -0.44
CA VAL A 30 11.86 -3.88 -0.38
C VAL A 30 12.99 -4.70 0.22
N GLY A 31 13.71 -5.43 -0.63
CA GLY A 31 14.99 -6.01 -0.26
C GLY A 31 16.11 -5.02 -0.59
N GLU A 32 16.81 -4.50 0.42
CA GLU A 32 18.14 -3.94 0.15
C GLU A 32 19.03 -5.11 -0.31
N LYS A 33 19.32 -5.19 -1.61
CA LYS A 33 20.45 -6.00 -2.06
C LYS A 33 21.73 -5.24 -1.70
N GLY A 34 22.39 -5.69 -0.63
CA GLY A 34 23.84 -5.64 -0.61
C GLY A 34 24.38 -6.25 -1.91
N GLN A 35 25.47 -5.68 -2.43
CA GLN A 35 26.16 -6.11 -3.66
C GLN A 35 26.37 -7.64 -3.76
N PRO A 36 26.52 -8.16 -5.00
CA PRO A 36 26.26 -9.56 -5.29
C PRO A 36 27.34 -10.46 -4.71
N SER A 37 26.96 -11.31 -3.77
CA SER A 37 27.76 -12.48 -3.41
C SER A 37 26.85 -13.67 -3.16
N CYS A 38 26.35 -14.29 -4.23
CA CYS A 38 25.95 -15.71 -4.25
C CYS A 38 25.43 -16.09 -5.66
N ASP A 39 26.32 -16.64 -6.49
CA ASP A 39 26.02 -17.29 -7.78
C ASP A 39 25.38 -18.69 -7.61
N SER A 40 24.55 -18.91 -6.59
CA SER A 40 23.97 -20.24 -6.36
C SER A 40 22.59 -20.19 -5.71
N CYS A 41 21.58 -19.79 -6.49
CA CYS A 41 20.17 -20.16 -6.30
C CYS A 41 19.48 -20.19 -7.67
N THR A 42 20.01 -21.01 -8.57
CA THR A 42 19.36 -21.38 -9.82
C THR A 42 18.19 -22.32 -9.58
N SER A 43 17.10 -22.05 -10.31
CA SER A 43 16.01 -22.95 -10.71
C SER A 43 15.16 -23.62 -9.62
N TRP A 44 13.96 -23.06 -9.39
CA TRP A 44 12.79 -23.86 -9.01
C TRP A 44 11.58 -23.43 -9.83
N SER A 45 11.38 -24.17 -10.92
CA SER A 45 10.11 -24.63 -11.50
C SER A 45 8.89 -23.70 -11.36
N CYS A 46 8.72 -22.80 -12.32
CA CYS A 46 7.38 -22.33 -12.67
C CYS A 46 6.57 -23.54 -13.12
N TYR A 47 5.46 -23.84 -12.43
CA TYR A 47 4.52 -24.86 -12.87
C TYR A 47 4.08 -24.56 -14.30
N SER A 48 4.33 -25.53 -15.18
CA SER A 48 3.84 -25.53 -16.55
C SER A 48 2.33 -25.70 -16.53
N ASN A 49 1.60 -24.66 -16.93
CA ASN A 49 0.42 -24.84 -17.78
C ASN A 49 0.52 -23.82 -18.93
N ASN A 50 0.49 -24.36 -20.13
CA ASN A 50 0.89 -23.77 -21.42
C ASN A 50 0.04 -22.60 -21.92
N TRP A 51 -0.07 -21.45 -21.25
CA TRP A 51 -0.86 -20.33 -21.81
C TRP A 51 -0.29 -18.97 -21.39
N LYS A 52 0.60 -18.40 -22.23
CA LYS A 52 1.13 -17.03 -22.05
C LYS A 52 0.28 -16.06 -22.86
N ARG A 53 -0.51 -15.20 -22.20
CA ARG A 53 -0.87 -13.91 -22.80
C ARG A 53 -0.08 -12.84 -22.05
N ASN A 54 1.03 -12.46 -22.67
CA ASN A 54 2.00 -11.50 -22.18
C ASN A 54 1.79 -10.22 -22.99
N ASP A 55 0.94 -9.32 -22.50
CA ASP A 55 0.79 -8.02 -23.17
C ASP A 55 1.98 -7.11 -22.87
N SER A 56 2.18 -6.10 -23.72
CA SER A 56 3.32 -5.18 -23.60
C SER A 56 3.31 -4.37 -22.31
N PHE A 57 2.14 -4.15 -21.71
CA PHE A 57 1.99 -3.37 -20.48
C PHE A 57 2.48 -4.17 -19.29
N GLY A 58 2.05 -5.42 -19.13
CA GLY A 58 2.48 -6.30 -18.04
C GLY A 58 4.00 -6.53 -18.07
N LYS A 59 4.60 -6.70 -19.26
CA LYS A 59 6.06 -6.79 -19.39
C LYS A 59 6.76 -5.49 -18.99
N SER A 60 6.31 -4.35 -19.51
CA SER A 60 6.90 -3.05 -19.20
C SER A 60 6.86 -2.75 -17.71
N TYR A 61 5.79 -3.20 -17.04
CA TYR A 61 5.62 -3.07 -15.60
C TYR A 61 6.59 -3.93 -14.80
N LEU A 62 6.71 -5.21 -15.13
CA LEU A 62 7.70 -6.09 -14.51
C LEU A 62 9.12 -5.54 -14.66
N ASP A 63 9.44 -4.96 -15.82
CA ASP A 63 10.73 -4.34 -16.07
C ASP A 63 10.92 -3.06 -15.25
N ALA A 64 9.86 -2.25 -15.05
CA ALA A 64 9.90 -1.07 -14.17
C ALA A 64 10.14 -1.46 -12.70
N LEU A 65 9.43 -2.47 -12.19
CA LEU A 65 9.62 -2.94 -10.81
C LEU A 65 11.03 -3.46 -10.56
N LYS A 66 11.60 -4.20 -11.52
CA LYS A 66 12.98 -4.68 -11.43
C LYS A 66 14.00 -3.54 -11.40
N LYS A 67 13.76 -2.45 -12.14
CA LYS A 67 14.63 -1.26 -12.11
C LYS A 67 14.62 -0.58 -10.74
N GLU A 68 13.48 -0.60 -10.06
CA GLU A 68 13.33 -0.10 -8.68
C GLU A 68 13.78 -1.13 -7.61
N ASN A 69 14.44 -2.22 -8.02
CA ASN A 69 14.94 -3.29 -7.14
C ASN A 69 13.86 -4.01 -6.32
N ILE A 70 12.64 -4.09 -6.85
CA ILE A 70 11.52 -4.81 -6.22
C ILE A 70 11.59 -6.29 -6.60
N LEU A 71 11.34 -7.17 -5.62
CA LEU A 71 11.25 -8.61 -5.88
C LEU A 71 9.99 -8.93 -6.68
N THR A 72 10.15 -9.53 -7.85
CA THR A 72 9.03 -9.84 -8.76
C THR A 72 8.66 -11.33 -8.80
N ASP A 73 9.25 -12.16 -7.94
CA ASP A 73 9.11 -13.63 -8.00
C ASP A 73 7.67 -14.13 -7.81
N PHE A 74 6.83 -13.31 -7.17
CA PHE A 74 5.43 -13.63 -6.85
C PHE A 74 4.44 -12.89 -7.77
N ILE A 75 4.92 -12.22 -8.81
CA ILE A 75 4.04 -11.57 -9.79
C ILE A 75 3.62 -12.61 -10.82
N GLY A 76 2.38 -13.06 -10.69
CA GLY A 76 1.75 -13.98 -11.63
C GLY A 76 1.51 -13.35 -13.00
N LEU A 77 1.61 -14.17 -14.04
CA LEU A 77 1.15 -13.83 -15.39
C LEU A 77 -0.07 -14.68 -15.71
N THR A 78 -1.13 -14.07 -16.24
CA THR A 78 -2.35 -14.77 -16.62
C THR A 78 -2.62 -14.63 -18.11
N SER A 79 -3.13 -15.69 -18.75
CA SER A 79 -3.64 -15.63 -20.11
C SER A 79 -5.08 -15.14 -20.21
N GLU A 80 -5.80 -15.13 -19.09
CA GLU A 80 -7.25 -14.99 -19.04
C GLU A 80 -7.70 -13.53 -19.22
N ALA A 81 -6.83 -12.58 -18.87
CA ALA A 81 -7.12 -11.16 -18.99
C ALA A 81 -5.88 -10.37 -19.39
N LEU A 82 -6.12 -9.19 -19.98
CA LEU A 82 -5.08 -8.18 -20.13
C LEU A 82 -4.74 -7.59 -18.76
N THR A 83 -3.55 -7.00 -18.68
CA THR A 83 -3.16 -6.16 -17.56
C THR A 83 -4.23 -5.10 -17.30
N GLY A 84 -4.60 -4.89 -16.03
CA GLY A 84 -5.67 -3.95 -15.68
C GLY A 84 -5.40 -2.54 -16.17
N LEU A 85 -6.41 -1.71 -16.38
CA LEU A 85 -6.29 -0.36 -16.93
C LEU A 85 -7.05 0.64 -16.09
N ALA A 86 -6.45 1.79 -15.80
CA ALA A 86 -7.21 2.98 -15.40
C ALA A 86 -7.11 4.03 -16.50
N GLN A 87 -8.25 4.39 -17.09
CA GLN A 87 -8.35 5.49 -18.02
C GLN A 87 -8.82 6.73 -17.29
N ILE A 88 -7.93 7.71 -17.16
CA ILE A 88 -8.23 9.00 -16.53
C ILE A 88 -8.48 10.02 -17.64
N ILE A 89 -9.72 10.51 -17.68
CA ILE A 89 -10.16 11.61 -18.52
C ILE A 89 -10.14 12.85 -17.65
N VAL A 90 -9.39 13.88 -18.04
CA VAL A 90 -9.43 15.17 -17.35
C VAL A 90 -9.97 16.23 -18.28
N GLU A 91 -11.04 16.89 -17.86
CA GLU A 91 -11.64 18.00 -18.56
C GLU A 91 -10.85 19.30 -18.34
N ASP A 92 -11.00 20.26 -19.25
CA ASP A 92 -10.39 21.59 -19.12
C ASP A 92 -10.82 22.33 -17.84
N SER A 93 -11.99 21.95 -17.28
CA SER A 93 -12.51 22.42 -15.99
C SER A 93 -11.68 21.96 -14.79
N GLY A 94 -10.76 21.00 -14.98
CA GLY A 94 -10.04 20.30 -13.91
C GLY A 94 -10.80 19.13 -13.31
N GLN A 95 -12.03 18.84 -13.75
CA GLN A 95 -12.76 17.64 -13.35
C GLN A 95 -12.13 16.39 -13.96
N ASN A 96 -12.04 15.32 -13.18
CA ASN A 96 -11.51 14.03 -13.63
C ASN A 96 -12.61 12.95 -13.61
N SER A 97 -12.62 12.10 -14.64
CA SER A 97 -13.40 10.86 -14.69
C SER A 97 -12.43 9.70 -14.86
N ILE A 98 -12.61 8.66 -14.05
CA ILE A 98 -11.69 7.51 -14.00
C ILE A 98 -12.48 6.25 -14.33
N VAL A 99 -12.11 5.56 -15.40
CA VAL A 99 -12.65 4.25 -15.77
C VAL A 99 -11.62 3.20 -15.44
N ILE A 100 -11.92 2.34 -14.46
CA ILE A 100 -11.03 1.25 -14.03
C ILE A 100 -11.52 -0.07 -14.60
N VAL A 101 -10.62 -0.80 -15.24
CA VAL A 101 -10.78 -2.18 -15.71
C VAL A 101 -9.76 -3.02 -14.93
N PRO A 102 -10.17 -3.79 -13.91
CA PRO A 102 -9.22 -4.52 -13.07
C PRO A 102 -8.32 -5.52 -13.82
N GLY A 103 -8.82 -6.10 -14.93
CA GLY A 103 -8.05 -7.01 -15.77
C GLY A 103 -7.46 -8.19 -14.99
N ALA A 104 -6.16 -8.46 -15.20
CA ALA A 104 -5.41 -9.51 -14.54
C ALA A 104 -5.47 -9.47 -12.99
N ASN A 105 -5.71 -8.31 -12.38
CA ASN A 105 -5.79 -8.17 -10.93
C ASN A 105 -6.94 -9.01 -10.33
N ASN A 106 -8.03 -9.21 -11.09
CA ASN A 106 -9.17 -10.04 -10.67
C ASN A 106 -8.87 -11.55 -10.65
N TYR A 107 -7.72 -11.97 -11.17
CA TYR A 107 -7.32 -13.37 -11.22
C TYR A 107 -6.35 -13.76 -10.11
N LEU A 108 -6.00 -12.83 -9.21
CA LEU A 108 -5.20 -13.18 -8.04
C LEU A 108 -6.04 -13.98 -7.06
N THR A 109 -5.62 -15.19 -6.76
CA THR A 109 -6.36 -16.17 -5.97
C THR A 109 -5.84 -16.29 -4.55
N THR A 110 -6.62 -16.95 -3.68
CA THR A 110 -6.17 -17.33 -2.34
C THR A 110 -5.03 -18.35 -2.38
N GLU A 111 -4.94 -19.19 -3.42
CA GLU A 111 -3.83 -20.12 -3.61
C GLU A 111 -2.51 -19.38 -3.87
N ASP A 112 -2.53 -18.31 -4.67
CA ASP A 112 -1.35 -17.44 -4.89
C ASP A 112 -0.83 -16.86 -3.58
N VAL A 113 -1.74 -16.43 -2.69
CA VAL A 113 -1.41 -15.96 -1.34
C VAL A 113 -0.76 -17.08 -0.52
N MET A 114 -1.33 -18.29 -0.52
CA MET A 114 -0.77 -19.41 0.22
C MET A 114 0.62 -19.82 -0.29
N ASN A 115 0.85 -19.73 -1.61
CA ASN A 115 2.16 -19.97 -2.22
C ASN A 115 3.22 -18.93 -1.79
N SER A 116 2.80 -17.73 -1.40
CA SER A 116 3.70 -16.69 -0.88
C SER A 116 4.09 -16.87 0.60
N ARG A 117 3.56 -17.89 1.31
CA ARG A 117 3.72 -18.08 2.76
C ARG A 117 5.17 -18.03 3.25
N ALA A 118 6.10 -18.66 2.54
CA ALA A 118 7.52 -18.67 2.94
C ALA A 118 8.15 -17.27 2.91
N THR A 119 7.72 -16.45 1.96
CA THR A 119 8.15 -15.05 1.81
C THR A 119 7.47 -14.17 2.85
N LEU A 120 6.15 -14.34 3.03
CA LEU A 120 5.38 -13.59 4.03
C LEU A 120 5.88 -13.87 5.46
N THR A 121 6.36 -15.08 5.75
CA THR A 121 6.96 -15.43 7.06
C THR A 121 8.17 -14.55 7.41
N LYS A 122 8.88 -14.03 6.40
CA LYS A 122 10.04 -13.14 6.58
C LYS A 122 9.64 -11.66 6.58
N ALA A 123 8.40 -11.34 6.20
CA ALA A 123 7.88 -10.00 6.13
C ALA A 123 7.82 -9.34 7.51
N LYS A 124 7.98 -8.01 7.53
CA LYS A 124 7.63 -7.19 8.70
C LYS A 124 6.23 -6.60 8.58
N ILE A 125 5.85 -6.24 7.37
CA ILE A 125 4.60 -5.55 7.05
C ILE A 125 3.92 -6.27 5.88
N MET A 126 2.62 -6.50 6.00
CA MET A 126 1.75 -6.82 4.88
C MET A 126 0.83 -5.62 4.64
N LEU A 127 0.87 -5.05 3.44
CA LEU A 127 0.05 -3.92 3.05
C LEU A 127 -0.91 -4.33 1.94
N SER A 128 -2.18 -3.99 2.06
CA SER A 128 -3.13 -4.28 0.98
C SER A 128 -4.12 -3.16 0.78
N VAL A 129 -4.70 -3.14 -0.42
CA VAL A 129 -5.86 -2.32 -0.78
C VAL A 129 -7.01 -3.22 -1.23
N LEU A 130 -8.13 -2.64 -1.68
CA LEU A 130 -9.35 -3.37 -2.07
C LEU A 130 -9.55 -3.46 -3.60
N GLU A 131 -8.46 -3.49 -4.37
CA GLU A 131 -8.51 -3.48 -5.85
C GLU A 131 -8.16 -4.84 -6.49
N ILE A 132 -8.06 -5.89 -5.67
CA ILE A 132 -8.04 -7.30 -6.07
C ILE A 132 -9.26 -7.99 -5.43
N PRO A 133 -9.55 -9.28 -5.75
CA PRO A 133 -10.66 -9.99 -5.11
C PRO A 133 -10.56 -9.92 -3.58
N ARG A 134 -11.68 -9.53 -2.94
CA ARG A 134 -11.73 -9.35 -1.49
C ARG A 134 -11.39 -10.62 -0.72
N GLU A 135 -11.77 -11.78 -1.23
CA GLU A 135 -11.39 -13.08 -0.67
C GLU A 135 -9.87 -13.29 -0.63
N THR A 136 -9.15 -12.79 -1.64
CA THR A 136 -7.69 -12.82 -1.73
C THR A 136 -7.05 -11.88 -0.72
N VAL A 137 -7.54 -10.64 -0.61
CA VAL A 137 -7.09 -9.71 0.45
C VAL A 137 -7.31 -10.33 1.83
N LEU A 138 -8.49 -10.88 2.06
CA LEU A 138 -8.87 -11.48 3.34
C LEU A 138 -7.99 -12.70 3.67
N SER A 139 -7.68 -13.54 2.68
CA SER A 139 -6.74 -14.65 2.83
C SER A 139 -5.35 -14.15 3.22
N GLY A 140 -4.87 -13.08 2.60
CA GLY A 140 -3.58 -12.45 2.94
C GLY A 140 -3.55 -11.89 4.37
N LEU A 141 -4.60 -11.19 4.78
CA LEU A 141 -4.73 -10.67 6.15
C LEU A 141 -4.77 -11.80 7.19
N LYS A 142 -5.50 -12.89 6.91
CA LYS A 142 -5.55 -14.09 7.78
C LYS A 142 -4.19 -14.74 7.91
N LEU A 143 -3.49 -14.94 6.79
CA LEU A 143 -2.16 -15.54 6.79
C LEU A 143 -1.13 -14.66 7.51
N ALA A 144 -1.16 -13.34 7.28
CA ALA A 144 -0.29 -12.40 7.97
C ALA A 144 -0.51 -12.42 9.50
N ASN A 145 -1.77 -12.44 9.95
CA ASN A 145 -2.09 -12.58 11.38
C ASN A 145 -1.60 -13.91 11.95
N GLU A 146 -1.78 -15.03 11.23
CA GLU A 146 -1.29 -16.35 11.64
C GLU A 146 0.24 -16.35 11.85
N LEU A 147 0.96 -15.63 10.99
CA LEU A 147 2.42 -15.55 11.01
C LEU A 147 2.97 -14.43 11.92
N GLY A 148 2.10 -13.62 12.54
CA GLY A 148 2.50 -12.48 13.36
C GLY A 148 3.12 -11.32 12.55
N VAL A 149 2.81 -11.23 11.26
CA VAL A 149 3.21 -10.12 10.39
C VAL A 149 2.24 -8.97 10.60
N PHE A 150 2.77 -7.75 10.79
CA PHE A 150 1.95 -6.57 11.05
C PHE A 150 1.22 -6.13 9.78
N THR A 151 -0.08 -5.84 9.89
CA THR A 151 -0.96 -5.64 8.73
C THR A 151 -1.44 -4.19 8.59
N ILE A 152 -1.36 -3.67 7.37
CA ILE A 152 -1.90 -2.38 6.96
C ILE A 152 -2.92 -2.64 5.87
N LEU A 153 -4.17 -2.25 6.09
CA LEU A 153 -5.20 -2.30 5.05
C LEU A 153 -5.61 -0.87 4.72
N ASN A 154 -5.39 -0.44 3.49
CA ASN A 154 -6.07 0.72 2.94
C ASN A 154 -7.43 0.30 2.41
N ALA A 155 -8.51 0.76 3.04
CA ALA A 155 -9.87 0.49 2.60
C ALA A 155 -10.27 1.38 1.40
N ALA A 156 -9.45 1.33 0.34
CA ALA A 156 -9.63 2.05 -0.92
C ALA A 156 -9.65 1.04 -2.09
N PRO A 157 -10.53 1.22 -3.08
CA PRO A 157 -11.60 2.22 -3.13
C PRO A 157 -12.64 1.97 -2.03
N ALA A 158 -13.39 3.02 -1.69
CA ALA A 158 -14.44 2.93 -0.68
C ALA A 158 -15.51 1.92 -1.12
N VAL A 159 -15.68 0.84 -0.35
CA VAL A 159 -16.72 -0.16 -0.61
C VAL A 159 -17.84 -0.05 0.42
N GLU A 160 -19.08 -0.19 -0.06
CA GLU A 160 -20.22 -0.35 0.82
C GLU A 160 -20.16 -1.74 1.47
N ASN A 161 -20.50 -1.83 2.76
CA ASN A 161 -20.63 -3.09 3.50
C ASN A 161 -19.36 -3.98 3.51
N LEU A 162 -18.18 -3.38 3.72
CA LEU A 162 -16.96 -4.14 4.00
C LEU A 162 -17.18 -5.13 5.15
N GLU A 163 -16.74 -6.38 4.99
CA GLU A 163 -16.93 -7.46 5.95
C GLU A 163 -16.22 -7.17 7.27
N LYS A 164 -16.79 -7.68 8.37
CA LYS A 164 -16.25 -7.48 9.73
C LYS A 164 -14.78 -7.91 9.84
N ASP A 165 -14.40 -9.00 9.17
CA ASP A 165 -13.04 -9.54 9.22
C ASP A 165 -11.97 -8.53 8.75
N PHE A 166 -12.28 -7.62 7.83
CA PHE A 166 -11.31 -6.60 7.39
C PHE A 166 -10.96 -5.62 8.50
N TYR A 167 -11.92 -5.27 9.35
CA TYR A 167 -11.68 -4.39 10.49
C TYR A 167 -10.90 -5.13 11.58
N THR A 168 -11.24 -6.40 11.85
CA THR A 168 -10.65 -7.14 12.98
C THR A 168 -9.26 -7.69 12.70
N LEU A 169 -8.91 -7.93 11.42
CA LEU A 169 -7.62 -8.49 11.04
C LEU A 169 -6.55 -7.43 10.76
N ALA A 170 -6.91 -6.22 10.38
CA ALA A 170 -5.94 -5.16 10.13
C ALA A 170 -5.42 -4.55 11.45
N ASP A 171 -4.10 -4.45 11.61
CA ASP A 171 -3.49 -3.72 12.74
C ASP A 171 -3.65 -2.20 12.54
N ILE A 172 -3.47 -1.73 11.30
CA ILE A 172 -3.82 -0.38 10.87
C ILE A 172 -4.86 -0.46 9.74
N LEU A 173 -6.04 0.08 10.00
CA LEU A 173 -7.00 0.38 8.95
C LEU A 173 -6.81 1.83 8.48
N CYS A 174 -6.25 1.97 7.28
CA CYS A 174 -6.16 3.24 6.59
C CYS A 174 -7.45 3.48 5.79
N ALA A 175 -7.92 4.72 5.84
CA ALA A 175 -9.10 5.15 5.12
C ALA A 175 -8.86 6.54 4.54
N GLU A 176 -8.95 6.67 3.22
CA GLU A 176 -9.17 7.98 2.61
C GLU A 176 -10.65 8.32 2.76
N MET A 177 -10.98 9.57 3.09
CA MET A 177 -12.33 10.17 3.05
C MET A 177 -13.50 9.16 2.87
N LEU A 178 -13.68 8.25 3.85
CA LEU A 178 -14.59 7.09 3.73
C LEU A 178 -16.07 7.45 3.92
N ILE A 179 -16.43 8.67 3.56
CA ILE A 179 -17.80 9.14 3.60
C ILE A 179 -17.99 9.87 2.30
N LYS A 180 -19.15 9.70 1.68
CA LYS A 180 -19.63 10.45 0.50
C LYS A 180 -19.74 11.98 0.75
N GLN A 181 -19.05 12.49 1.77
CA GLN A 181 -18.90 13.87 2.15
C GLN A 181 -17.41 14.14 2.44
N PRO A 182 -16.82 15.19 1.85
CA PRO A 182 -15.47 15.61 2.18
C PRO A 182 -15.36 15.87 3.68
N VAL A 183 -14.40 15.21 4.33
CA VAL A 183 -14.01 15.53 5.69
C VAL A 183 -13.28 16.85 5.62
N THR A 184 -13.99 17.94 5.92
CA THR A 184 -13.46 19.31 5.77
C THR A 184 -12.85 19.85 7.06
N ASN A 185 -13.11 19.19 8.18
CA ASN A 185 -12.64 19.58 9.51
C ASN A 185 -12.25 18.36 10.36
N HIS A 186 -11.52 18.63 11.45
CA HIS A 186 -10.98 17.62 12.36
C HIS A 186 -12.06 16.79 13.08
N ASP A 187 -13.23 17.37 13.37
CA ASP A 187 -14.30 16.70 14.11
C ASP A 187 -14.97 15.61 13.26
N GLU A 188 -15.17 15.87 11.96
CA GLU A 188 -15.67 14.88 11.00
C GLU A 188 -14.71 13.70 10.85
N ALA A 189 -13.40 13.97 10.81
CA ALA A 189 -12.35 12.94 10.77
C ALA A 189 -12.42 12.08 12.02
N LEU A 190 -12.52 12.71 13.19
CA LEU A 190 -12.57 12.01 14.47
C LEU A 190 -13.81 11.14 14.60
N SER A 191 -14.99 11.67 14.23
CA SER A 191 -16.22 10.90 14.16
C SER A 191 -16.08 9.70 13.23
N ALA A 192 -15.46 9.88 12.06
CA ALA A 192 -15.20 8.77 11.13
C ALA A 192 -14.29 7.70 11.72
N ALA A 193 -13.21 8.11 12.38
CA ALA A 193 -12.28 7.19 13.01
C ALA A 193 -12.96 6.38 14.13
N HIS A 194 -13.79 7.01 14.95
CA HIS A 194 -14.58 6.31 15.98
C HIS A 194 -15.53 5.29 15.37
N ARG A 195 -16.29 5.64 14.32
CA ARG A 195 -17.19 4.68 13.65
C ARG A 195 -16.44 3.47 13.09
N LEU A 196 -15.25 3.68 12.51
CA LEU A 196 -14.42 2.58 12.03
C LEU A 196 -13.91 1.72 13.20
N MET A 197 -13.48 2.34 14.29
CA MET A 197 -13.09 1.63 15.51
C MET A 197 -14.22 0.80 16.11
N GLU A 198 -15.46 1.30 16.08
CA GLU A 198 -16.66 0.60 16.58
C GLU A 198 -17.04 -0.60 15.71
N LYS A 199 -16.69 -0.59 14.42
CA LYS A 199 -16.84 -1.76 13.53
C LYS A 199 -15.90 -2.92 13.87
N GLY A 200 -14.90 -2.68 14.73
CA GLY A 200 -14.01 -3.71 15.27
C GLY A 200 -12.55 -3.56 14.88
N CYS A 201 -12.10 -2.36 14.48
CA CYS A 201 -10.67 -2.12 14.24
C CYS A 201 -9.87 -2.43 15.51
N LYS A 202 -8.88 -3.32 15.35
CA LYS A 202 -8.18 -3.94 16.48
C LYS A 202 -7.32 -2.93 17.25
N LYS A 203 -6.59 -2.07 16.54
CA LYS A 203 -5.55 -1.25 17.16
C LYS A 203 -5.48 0.19 16.68
N HIS A 204 -5.41 0.41 15.36
CA HIS A 204 -5.22 1.74 14.79
C HIS A 204 -6.17 2.01 13.63
N VAL A 205 -6.73 3.21 13.60
CA VAL A 205 -7.43 3.78 12.45
C VAL A 205 -6.68 5.05 12.04
N LEU A 206 -6.34 5.13 10.76
CA LEU A 206 -5.61 6.23 10.16
C LEU A 206 -6.44 6.83 9.04
N ILE A 207 -6.79 8.11 9.16
CA ILE A 207 -7.55 8.83 8.14
C ILE A 207 -6.65 9.86 7.49
N THR A 208 -6.43 9.73 6.18
CA THR A 208 -5.71 10.74 5.39
C THR A 208 -6.65 11.91 5.07
N LEU A 209 -6.14 13.13 5.20
CA LEU A 209 -6.87 14.39 5.06
C LEU A 209 -6.27 15.27 3.95
N GLY A 210 -5.56 14.66 2.99
CA GLY A 210 -4.86 15.35 1.91
C GLY A 210 -3.91 16.42 2.43
N LYS A 211 -4.07 17.66 1.95
CA LYS A 211 -3.26 18.82 2.38
C LYS A 211 -3.32 19.14 3.87
N ASN A 212 -4.33 18.63 4.59
CA ASN A 212 -4.46 18.84 6.03
C ASN A 212 -3.69 17.79 6.86
N GLY A 213 -3.10 16.78 6.21
CA GLY A 213 -2.30 15.74 6.87
C GLY A 213 -3.09 14.48 7.17
N ALA A 214 -3.05 14.01 8.42
CA ALA A 214 -3.70 12.76 8.82
C ALA A 214 -4.19 12.80 10.27
N LEU A 215 -5.22 11.99 10.55
CA LEU A 215 -5.70 11.70 11.91
C LEU A 215 -5.38 10.25 12.25
N LEU A 216 -4.71 10.03 13.38
CA LEU A 216 -4.48 8.73 13.97
C LEU A 216 -5.33 8.57 15.24
N LEU A 217 -6.19 7.57 15.26
CA LEU A 217 -6.91 7.12 16.45
C LEU A 217 -6.40 5.72 16.81
N SER A 218 -6.12 5.47 18.09
CA SER A 218 -5.56 4.21 18.56
C SER A 218 -6.28 3.69 19.80
N ARG A 219 -6.14 2.38 20.06
CA ARG A 219 -6.49 1.77 21.34
C ARG A 219 -5.24 1.32 22.09
N ASP A 220 -5.32 1.32 23.41
CA ASP A 220 -4.33 0.68 24.27
C ASP A 220 -4.55 -0.84 24.37
N ASN A 221 -3.69 -1.53 25.12
CA ASN A 221 -3.79 -2.97 25.32
C ASN A 221 -5.04 -3.41 26.13
N ASN A 222 -5.71 -2.47 26.80
CA ASN A 222 -6.95 -2.69 27.53
C ASN A 222 -8.19 -2.36 26.68
N ASN A 223 -8.00 -2.11 25.37
CA ASN A 223 -9.03 -1.75 24.41
C ASN A 223 -9.67 -0.36 24.66
N SER A 224 -9.03 0.49 25.48
CA SER A 224 -9.45 1.88 25.72
C SER A 224 -8.92 2.81 24.63
N PHE A 225 -9.71 3.83 24.26
CA PHE A 225 -9.26 4.84 23.30
C PHE A 225 -8.12 5.66 23.88
N LEU A 226 -7.07 5.86 23.07
CA LEU A 226 -6.02 6.84 23.32
C LEU A 226 -6.43 8.21 22.75
N GLU A 227 -5.78 9.25 23.24
CA GLU A 227 -5.94 10.61 22.71
C GLU A 227 -5.70 10.64 21.18
N PRO A 228 -6.62 11.20 20.38
CA PRO A 228 -6.45 11.31 18.94
C PRO A 228 -5.24 12.18 18.58
N VAL A 229 -4.47 11.76 17.59
CA VAL A 229 -3.29 12.51 17.12
C VAL A 229 -3.57 13.06 15.73
N PHE A 230 -3.61 14.39 15.63
CA PHE A 230 -3.65 15.11 14.36
C PHE A 230 -2.24 15.45 13.90
N VAL A 231 -1.87 14.96 12.73
CA VAL A 231 -0.59 15.22 12.08
C VAL A 231 -0.84 16.21 10.95
N LYS A 232 -0.15 17.35 10.98
CA LYS A 232 -0.22 18.35 9.92
C LYS A 232 0.72 17.97 8.78
N ALA A 233 0.23 18.00 7.53
CA ALA A 233 1.10 17.87 6.35
C ALA A 233 1.92 19.16 6.13
N PRO A 234 3.14 19.06 5.58
CA PRO A 234 3.88 20.24 5.14
C PRO A 234 3.09 21.05 4.10
N GLU A 235 3.08 22.37 4.26
CA GLU A 235 2.45 23.27 3.29
C GLU A 235 3.34 23.42 2.06
N VAL A 236 2.84 22.96 0.91
CA VAL A 236 3.57 22.92 -0.36
C VAL A 236 2.67 23.37 -1.51
N LYS A 237 3.27 23.82 -2.61
CA LYS A 237 2.53 24.12 -3.85
C LYS A 237 2.34 22.83 -4.65
N ALA A 238 1.15 22.24 -4.59
CA ALA A 238 0.84 21.04 -5.35
C ALA A 238 0.78 21.31 -6.87
N ILE A 239 1.39 20.43 -7.65
CA ILE A 239 1.33 20.36 -9.12
C ILE A 239 0.36 19.27 -9.56
N ASP A 240 0.48 18.07 -8.97
CA ASP A 240 -0.36 16.91 -9.26
C ASP A 240 -0.46 16.05 -7.99
N THR A 241 -1.66 15.81 -7.48
CA THR A 241 -1.86 15.05 -6.23
C THR A 241 -2.09 13.56 -6.46
N THR A 242 -2.03 13.11 -7.72
CA THR A 242 -2.28 11.70 -8.08
C THR A 242 -1.23 10.80 -7.42
N GLY A 243 -1.68 9.74 -6.73
CA GLY A 243 -0.79 8.80 -6.03
C GLY A 243 -0.23 9.26 -4.67
N ALA A 244 -0.63 10.43 -4.16
CA ALA A 244 -0.11 10.93 -2.88
C ALA A 244 -0.46 10.01 -1.69
N GLY A 245 -1.66 9.41 -1.70
CA GLY A 245 -2.07 8.41 -0.70
C GLY A 245 -1.20 7.15 -0.75
N ASP A 246 -0.84 6.72 -1.95
CA ASP A 246 0.00 5.52 -2.16
C ASP A 246 1.44 5.79 -1.72
N CYS A 247 1.96 6.98 -2.04
CA CYS A 247 3.26 7.46 -1.56
C CYS A 247 3.29 7.49 -0.02
N PHE A 248 2.23 8.02 0.61
CA PHE A 248 2.08 8.03 2.06
C PHE A 248 2.07 6.61 2.64
N LEU A 249 1.33 5.67 2.04
CA LEU A 249 1.22 4.29 2.50
C LEU A 249 2.53 3.51 2.33
N GLY A 250 3.23 3.74 1.22
CA GLY A 250 4.57 3.19 0.99
C GLY A 250 5.58 3.70 2.02
N ALA A 251 5.57 5.01 2.31
CA ALA A 251 6.40 5.59 3.35
C ALA A 251 6.04 5.07 4.75
N LEU A 252 4.75 4.93 5.06
CA LEU A 252 4.27 4.39 6.32
C LEU A 252 4.77 2.96 6.53
N ALA A 253 4.62 2.10 5.52
CA ALA A 253 5.10 0.73 5.56
C ALA A 253 6.64 0.67 5.69
N TYR A 254 7.37 1.52 4.99
CA TYR A 254 8.82 1.63 5.12
C TYR A 254 9.23 2.00 6.55
N PHE A 255 8.68 3.07 7.11
CA PHE A 255 9.06 3.52 8.45
C PHE A 255 8.69 2.51 9.53
N LEU A 256 7.51 1.86 9.43
CA LEU A 256 7.12 0.80 10.37
C LEU A 256 8.04 -0.42 10.31
N ALA A 257 8.53 -0.76 9.12
CA ALA A 257 9.39 -1.92 8.94
C ALA A 257 10.83 -1.67 9.41
N TYR A 258 11.39 -0.49 9.12
CA TYR A 258 12.79 -0.15 9.39
C TYR A 258 13.02 0.57 10.72
N TYR A 259 11.98 1.21 11.28
CA TYR A 259 12.04 1.96 12.54
C TYR A 259 10.90 1.51 13.50
N PRO A 260 10.85 0.22 13.87
CA PRO A 260 9.73 -0.35 14.63
C PRO A 260 9.58 0.24 16.04
N ASP A 261 10.64 0.82 16.60
CA ASP A 261 10.64 1.42 17.93
C ASP A 261 10.15 2.87 17.93
N TRP A 262 9.87 3.46 16.76
CA TRP A 262 9.36 4.82 16.68
C TRP A 262 7.90 4.92 17.11
N PRO A 263 7.51 6.03 17.77
CA PRO A 263 6.11 6.31 17.99
C PRO A 263 5.35 6.36 16.65
N LEU A 264 4.19 5.69 16.59
CA LEU A 264 3.39 5.64 15.36
C LEU A 264 3.05 7.04 14.82
N SER A 265 2.84 8.02 15.70
CA SER A 265 2.63 9.42 15.32
C SER A 265 3.81 10.03 14.56
N LYS A 266 5.06 9.68 14.92
CA LYS A 266 6.26 10.10 14.20
C LYS A 266 6.33 9.44 12.82
N THR A 267 6.05 8.14 12.75
CA THR A 267 5.97 7.40 11.48
C THR A 267 4.93 8.02 10.53
N VAL A 268 3.74 8.35 11.03
CA VAL A 268 2.70 9.06 10.26
C VAL A 268 3.17 10.45 9.82
N THR A 269 3.83 11.21 10.70
CA THR A 269 4.39 12.53 10.40
C THR A 269 5.40 12.45 9.25
N ASN A 270 6.37 11.54 9.33
CA ASN A 270 7.37 11.40 8.28
C ASN A 270 6.75 10.91 6.96
N SER A 271 5.70 10.08 7.03
CA SER A 271 4.94 9.65 5.85
C SER A 271 4.22 10.82 5.17
N CYS A 272 3.65 11.75 5.94
CA CYS A 272 3.09 12.99 5.40
C CYS A 272 4.16 13.85 4.71
N CYS A 273 5.38 13.91 5.25
CA CYS A 273 6.49 14.64 4.64
C CYS A 273 6.93 14.02 3.32
N VAL A 274 6.99 12.69 3.22
CA VAL A 274 7.34 12.01 1.96
C VAL A 274 6.25 12.24 0.91
N ALA A 275 4.98 12.12 1.29
CA ALA A 275 3.85 12.35 0.39
C ALA A 275 3.75 13.82 -0.08
N SER A 276 4.14 14.80 0.74
CA SER A 276 4.13 16.21 0.32
C SER A 276 5.19 16.53 -0.74
N LEU A 277 6.24 15.70 -0.89
CA LEU A 277 7.20 15.83 -1.99
C LEU A 277 6.63 15.30 -3.30
N SER A 278 5.85 14.21 -3.27
CA SER A 278 5.30 13.64 -4.49
C SER A 278 4.30 14.59 -5.16
N VAL A 279 3.49 15.31 -4.37
CA VAL A 279 2.49 16.24 -4.94
C VAL A 279 3.09 17.44 -5.67
N GLN A 280 4.39 17.69 -5.54
CA GLN A 280 5.12 18.78 -6.18
C GLN A 280 5.67 18.42 -7.56
N ARG A 281 5.37 17.22 -8.07
CA ARG A 281 5.81 16.72 -9.38
C ARG A 281 4.60 16.15 -10.13
N THR A 282 4.69 16.05 -11.45
CA THR A 282 3.64 15.44 -12.26
C THR A 282 3.78 13.92 -12.30
N GLY A 283 2.66 13.22 -12.32
CA GLY A 283 2.62 11.77 -12.43
C GLY A 283 2.58 11.06 -11.08
N THR A 284 2.33 9.76 -11.12
CA THR A 284 2.07 8.93 -9.94
C THR A 284 3.38 8.34 -9.44
N GLN A 285 3.78 7.14 -9.85
CA GLN A 285 5.06 6.56 -9.40
C GLN A 285 6.27 7.43 -9.75
N THR A 286 6.23 8.10 -10.91
CA THR A 286 7.30 9.01 -11.36
C THR A 286 7.45 10.26 -10.49
N SER A 287 6.46 10.60 -9.65
CA SER A 287 6.58 11.69 -8.68
C SER A 287 7.15 11.24 -7.34
N PHE A 288 7.20 9.94 -7.04
CA PHE A 288 7.62 9.47 -5.73
C PHE A 288 9.11 9.77 -5.50
N PRO A 289 9.48 10.34 -4.34
CA PRO A 289 10.86 10.68 -4.07
C PRO A 289 11.68 9.42 -3.78
N HIS A 290 12.91 9.40 -4.29
CA HIS A 290 13.90 8.42 -3.86
C HIS A 290 14.48 8.80 -2.49
N LYS A 291 15.01 7.81 -1.76
CA LYS A 291 15.59 8.01 -0.41
C LYS A 291 16.64 9.12 -0.34
N HIS A 292 17.44 9.30 -1.39
CA HIS A 292 18.48 10.34 -1.45
C HIS A 292 17.94 11.77 -1.60
N GLU A 293 16.66 11.92 -1.96
CA GLU A 293 15.96 13.20 -2.08
C GLU A 293 15.28 13.60 -0.76
N LEU A 294 15.21 12.68 0.20
CA LEU A 294 14.59 12.88 1.50
C LEU A 294 15.57 13.52 2.49
N GLU A 295 15.07 14.45 3.30
CA GLU A 295 15.89 15.08 4.34
C GLU A 295 16.35 14.05 5.39
N SER A 296 17.61 14.16 5.82
CA SER A 296 18.21 13.21 6.77
C SER A 296 17.50 13.16 8.14
N ASN A 297 16.84 14.25 8.54
CA ASN A 297 16.04 14.34 9.76
C ASN A 297 14.83 13.37 9.77
N LEU A 298 14.37 12.90 8.60
CA LEU A 298 13.28 11.93 8.49
C LEU A 298 13.69 10.52 8.94
N PHE A 299 14.99 10.27 9.17
CA PHE A 299 15.56 8.96 9.48
C PHE A 299 16.17 8.86 10.89
N VAL A 300 16.01 9.90 11.72
CA VAL A 300 16.53 9.98 13.10
C VAL A 300 15.40 10.20 14.10
#